data_AF-A0A0L0EZW3-F1
#
_entry.id   AF-A0A0L0EZW3-F1
#
_cell.length_a   1.000
_cell.length_b   1.000
_cell.length_c   1.000
_cell.angle_alpha   90.00
_cell.angle_beta   90.00
_cell.angle_gamma   90.00
#
_symmetry.space_group_name_H-M   'P 1'
#
loop_
_entity.id
_entity.type
_entity.pdbx_description
1 polymer ?
#
loop_
_entity_poly.entity_id
_entity_poly.type
_entity_poly.pdbx_seq_one_letter_code
_entity_poly.pdbx_strand_id
1 'polypeptide(L)' 'MDLKVPIYFSAGLTEKANDYYKMFINWTNQKIKQTFVERNMFEFTHISAFDNSYADNPGPQ' A
#
# COMPACT_ATOMS: atom_id res chain seq x y z
N MET A 1 6.34 -7.15 -12.31
CA MET A 1 5.88 -6.09 -13.22
C MET A 1 7.05 -5.12 -13.35
N ASP A 2 7.51 -4.79 -14.56
CA ASP A 2 8.59 -3.80 -14.76
C ASP A 2 7.99 -2.38 -14.75
N LEU A 3 7.50 -1.96 -13.58
CA LEU A 3 6.83 -0.67 -13.43
C LEU A 3 7.89 0.44 -13.28
N LYS A 4 8.04 1.29 -14.30
CA LYS A 4 9.01 2.40 -14.31
C LYS A 4 8.48 3.70 -13.68
N VAL A 5 7.18 3.76 -13.42
CA VAL A 5 6.50 4.94 -12.88
C VAL A 5 6.15 4.74 -11.40
N PRO A 6 6.42 5.71 -10.52
CA PRO A 6 6.10 5.57 -9.11
C PRO A 6 4.59 5.71 -8.87
N ILE A 7 4.03 4.83 -8.04
CA ILE A 7 2.65 4.94 -7.54
C ILE A 7 2.72 5.41 -6.09
N TYR A 8 2.09 6.54 -5.80
CA TYR A 8 2.05 7.10 -4.46
C TYR A 8 0.71 6.87 -3.76
N PHE A 9 0.73 6.80 -2.43
CA PHE A 9 -0.49 6.84 -1.60
C PHE A 9 -0.41 8.01 -0.61
N SER A 10 -1.56 8.47 -0.12
CA SER A 10 -1.63 9.51 0.90
C SER A 10 -0.91 9.07 2.18
N ALA A 11 0.15 9.77 2.58
CA ALA A 11 0.91 9.44 3.78
C ALA A 11 0.12 9.69 5.09
N GLY A 12 0.64 9.22 6.22
CA GLY A 12 0.12 9.57 7.56
C GLY A 12 -1.00 8.64 8.04
N LEU A 13 -2.25 9.12 8.07
CA LEU A 13 -3.38 8.33 8.61
C LEU A 13 -3.69 7.08 7.78
N THR A 14 -3.50 7.15 6.46
CA THR A 14 -3.71 5.98 5.59
C THR A 14 -2.66 4.90 5.83
N GLU A 15 -1.44 5.27 6.24
CA GLU A 15 -0.40 4.30 6.61
C GLU A 15 -0.82 3.53 7.87
N LYS A 16 -1.27 4.26 8.90
CA LYS A 16 -1.82 3.64 10.12
C LYS A 16 -3.04 2.76 9.84
N ALA A 17 -3.90 3.15 8.89
CA ALA A 17 -5.04 2.32 8.50
C ALA A 17 -4.61 0.94 7.98
N ASN A 18 -3.53 0.87 7.19
CA ASN A 18 -2.98 -0.40 6.72
C ASN A 18 -2.48 -1.28 7.88
N ASP A 19 -1.86 -0.69 8.89
CA ASP A 19 -1.43 -1.44 10.08
C ASP A 19 -2.61 -2.00 10.87
N TYR A 20 -3.68 -1.22 11.02
CA TYR A 20 -4.92 -1.71 11.63
C TYR A 20 -5.56 -2.85 10.82
N TYR A 21 -5.55 -2.79 9.49
CA TYR A 21 -6.06 -3.88 8.65
C TYR A 21 -5.25 -5.17 8.81
N LYS A 22 -3.93 -5.07 9.00
CA LYS A 22 -3.08 -6.24 9.30
C LYS A 22 -3.39 -6.81 10.68
N MET A 23 -3.54 -5.95 11.70
CA MET A 23 -3.82 -6.39 13.07
C MET A 23 -5.20 -7.05 13.20
N PHE A 24 -6.22 -6.52 12.50
CA PHE A 24 -7.60 -7.00 12.57
C PHE A 24 -8.01 -7.83 11.35
N ILE A 25 -7.08 -8.59 10.77
CA ILE A 25 -7.31 -9.45 9.60
C ILE A 25 -8.47 -10.43 9.78
N ASN A 26 -8.76 -10.83 11.03
CA ASN A 26 -9.86 -11.71 11.41
C ASN A 26 -11.26 -11.19 11.04
N TRP A 27 -11.41 -9.90 10.79
CA TRP A 27 -12.67 -9.27 10.40
C TRP A 27 -12.87 -9.20 8.87
N THR A 28 -11.92 -9.71 8.10
CA THR A 28 -12.00 -9.75 6.63
C THR A 28 -12.66 -11.03 6.11
N ASN A 29 -12.89 -11.10 4.79
CA ASN A 29 -13.45 -12.28 4.16
C ASN A 29 -12.45 -13.47 4.18
N GLN A 30 -12.97 -14.68 3.92
CA GLN A 30 -12.17 -15.90 4.00
C GLN A 30 -11.00 -15.95 3.01
N LYS A 31 -11.16 -15.34 1.83
CA LYS A 31 -10.11 -15.30 0.81
C LYS A 31 -8.87 -14.57 1.32
N ILE A 32 -9.06 -13.42 1.97
CA ILE A 32 -7.96 -12.61 2.53
C ILE A 32 -7.29 -13.35 3.69
N LYS A 33 -8.06 -13.99 4.57
CA LYS A 33 -7.52 -14.78 5.69
C LYS A 33 -6.62 -15.93 5.24
N GLN A 34 -7.01 -16.63 4.17
CA GLN A 34 -6.25 -17.77 3.63
C GLN A 34 -4.91 -17.32 3.04
N THR A 35 -4.92 -16.24 2.27
CA THR A 35 -3.70 -15.78 1.58
C THR A 35 -2.78 -14.95 2.48
N PHE A 36 -3.26 -14.40 3.60
CA PHE A 36 -2.48 -13.47 4.44
C PHE A 36 -1.17 -14.06 4.96
N VAL A 37 -1.13 -15.36 5.26
CA VAL A 37 0.08 -16.05 5.77
C VAL A 37 1.16 -16.20 4.69
N GLU A 38 0.74 -16.47 3.45
CA GLU A 38 1.67 -16.65 2.32
C GLU A 38 2.05 -15.31 1.68
N ARG A 39 1.10 -14.38 1.62
CA ARG A 39 1.25 -13.05 1.04
C ARG A 39 0.32 -12.05 1.73
N ASN A 40 0.91 -11.12 2.46
CA ASN A 40 0.16 -10.03 3.09
C ASN A 40 -0.45 -9.11 2.02
N MET A 41 -1.78 -9.10 1.94
CA MET A 41 -2.53 -8.29 0.98
C MET A 41 -2.43 -6.78 1.24
N PHE A 42 -2.03 -6.37 2.45
CA PHE A 42 -1.84 -4.98 2.86
C PHE A 42 -0.36 -4.54 2.80
N GLU A 43 0.49 -5.37 2.21
CA GLU A 43 1.89 -5.04 1.92
C GLU A 43 2.04 -4.78 0.42
N PHE A 44 2.11 -3.51 0.07
CA PHE A 44 2.13 -3.05 -1.31
C PHE A 44 3.58 -2.79 -1.77
N THR A 45 4.15 -3.69 -2.57
CA THR A 45 5.57 -3.61 -3.00
C THR A 45 5.88 -2.42 -3.92
N HIS A 46 4.89 -1.90 -4.66
CA HIS A 46 5.10 -0.86 -5.68
C HIS A 46 4.44 0.46 -5.31
N ILE A 47 4.07 0.64 -4.04
CA ILE A 47 3.42 1.86 -3.56
C ILE A 47 4.35 2.54 -2.55
N SER A 48 4.51 3.86 -2.67
CA SER A 48 5.34 4.66 -1.77
C SER A 48 4.55 5.82 -1.18
N ALA A 49 4.94 6.28 0.01
CA ALA A 49 4.29 7.43 0.64
C ALA A 49 4.46 8.67 -0.22
N PHE A 50 3.36 9.38 -0.48
CA PHE A 50 3.41 10.66 -1.17
C PHE A 50 4.08 11.72 -0.28
N ASP A 51 5.12 12.34 -0.80
CA ASP A 51 5.71 13.55 -0.24
C ASP A 51 5.34 14.74 -1.14
N ASN A 52 5.05 15.88 -0.52
CA ASN A 52 4.73 17.12 -1.21
C ASN A 52 5.90 17.59 -2.11
N SER A 53 7.14 17.21 -1.77
CA SER A 53 8.32 17.45 -2.61
C SER A 53 8.20 16.87 -4.02
N TYR A 54 7.37 15.84 -4.22
CA TYR A 54 7.14 15.20 -5.52
C TYR A 54 6.02 15.86 -6.35
N ALA A 55 5.30 16.85 -5.81
CA ALA A 55 4.18 17.49 -6.50
C ALA A 55 4.63 18.26 -7.76
N ASP A 56 5.81 18.87 -7.70
CA ASP A 56 6.37 19.70 -8.78
C ASP A 56 7.30 18.92 -9.71
N ASN A 57 7.50 17.62 -9.46
CA ASN A 57 8.34 16.80 -10.34
C ASN A 57 7.70 16.69 -11.73
N PRO A 58 8.50 16.74 -12.81
CA PRO A 58 8.00 16.46 -14.13
C PRO A 58 7.36 15.06 -14.14
N GLY A 59 6.19 14.96 -14.78
CA GLY A 59 5.44 13.71 -14.87
C GLY A 59 6.27 12.58 -15.50
N PRO A 60 5.78 11.32 -15.40
CA PRO A 60 6.49 10.17 -15.95
C PRO A 60 6.78 10.36 -17.45
N GLN A 61 8.03 10.12 -17.85
CA GLN A 61 8.51 10.14 -19.24
C GLN A 61 8.28 8.80 -19.95
#